data_AF-A0A960K1H4-F1
#
_entry.id   AF-A0A960K1H4-F1
#
_cell.length_a   1.000
_cell.length_b   1.000
_cell.length_c   1.000
_cell.angle_alpha   90.00
_cell.angle_beta   90.00
_cell.angle_gamma   90.00
#
_symmetry.space_group_name_H-M   'P 1'
#
loop_
_entity.id
_entity.type
_entity.pdbx_description
1 polymer ?
#
loop_
_entity_poly.entity_id
_entity_poly.type
_entity_poly.pdbx_seq_one_letter_code
_entity_poly.pdbx_strand_id
1 'polypeptide(L)'
;MQRRIGIVALAGVLALTSGLILASSAEAGSITGKITYDDRVPSLKPIDMNADPACAAKHSAPVYPEILVLGDGNGLANVFVSVKNAPSGNYPAPSKPAMINQHGCRYEPHVLGVVAGQEVLFQNSDGILHNVHGLPKANREFNIGMPPTLKEKGVTLGKPEPVFPVKCDVHPWMRS
;
A
#
# COMPACT_ATOMS: atom_id res chain seq x y z
N MET A 1 81.83 -46.84 -12.59
CA MET A 1 80.97 -45.90 -13.36
C MET A 1 79.51 -46.27 -13.13
N GLN A 2 78.84 -45.64 -12.16
CA GLN A 2 77.38 -45.77 -11.97
C GLN A 2 76.80 -44.37 -11.95
N ARG A 3 76.01 -44.05 -12.99
CA ARG A 3 75.35 -42.76 -13.16
C ARG A 3 74.12 -42.73 -12.26
N ARG A 4 74.10 -41.80 -11.29
CA ARG A 4 72.91 -41.48 -10.50
C ARG A 4 72.04 -40.50 -11.28
N ILE A 5 70.81 -40.89 -11.60
CA ILE A 5 69.78 -40.03 -12.17
C ILE A 5 68.98 -39.46 -10.99
N GLY A 6 69.06 -38.14 -10.77
CA GLY A 6 68.23 -37.44 -9.78
C GLY A 6 66.93 -36.97 -10.42
N ILE A 7 65.80 -37.36 -9.83
CA ILE A 7 64.47 -36.83 -10.15
C ILE A 7 64.25 -35.61 -9.25
N VAL A 8 64.09 -34.43 -9.84
CA VAL A 8 63.65 -33.21 -9.14
C VAL A 8 62.14 -33.12 -9.31
N ALA A 9 61.39 -33.38 -8.23
CA ALA A 9 59.96 -33.12 -8.16
C ALA A 9 59.75 -31.66 -7.74
N LEU A 10 59.20 -30.84 -8.64
CA LEU A 10 58.79 -29.46 -8.35
C LEU A 10 57.43 -29.51 -7.62
N ALA A 11 57.41 -29.25 -6.33
CA ALA A 11 56.17 -29.07 -5.57
C ALA A 11 55.63 -27.66 -5.83
N GLY A 12 54.61 -27.54 -6.69
CA GLY A 12 53.85 -26.31 -6.88
C GLY A 12 52.94 -26.06 -5.69
N VAL A 13 53.19 -24.98 -4.94
CA VAL A 13 52.31 -24.51 -3.87
C VAL A 13 51.13 -23.76 -4.51
N LEU A 14 49.95 -24.37 -4.49
CA LEU A 14 48.69 -23.72 -4.87
C LEU A 14 48.17 -22.93 -3.67
N ALA A 15 48.40 -21.61 -3.64
CA ALA A 15 47.83 -20.74 -2.62
C ALA A 15 46.35 -20.48 -2.92
N LEU A 16 45.44 -21.21 -2.25
CA LEU A 16 44.02 -20.86 -2.21
C LEU A 16 43.85 -19.65 -1.29
N THR A 17 43.69 -18.46 -1.87
CA THR A 17 43.18 -17.29 -1.13
C THR A 17 41.67 -17.45 -0.98
N SER A 18 41.22 -18.02 0.12
CA SER A 18 39.81 -17.97 0.53
C SER A 18 39.43 -16.52 0.82
N GLY A 19 38.78 -15.87 -0.15
CA GLY A 19 38.16 -14.57 0.05
C GLY A 19 37.01 -14.70 1.04
N LEU A 20 37.14 -14.06 2.20
CA LEU A 20 36.07 -13.98 3.19
C LEU A 20 34.96 -13.09 2.61
N ILE A 21 33.90 -13.69 2.09
CA ILE A 21 32.69 -12.96 1.70
C ILE A 21 31.97 -12.59 2.99
N LEU A 22 32.19 -11.37 3.47
CA LEU A 22 31.36 -10.77 4.52
C LEU A 22 29.99 -10.47 3.92
N ALA A 23 29.07 -11.44 4.03
CA ALA A 23 27.66 -11.19 3.83
C ALA A 23 27.19 -10.26 4.96
N SER A 24 27.01 -8.97 4.66
CA SER A 24 26.32 -8.06 5.56
C SER A 24 24.86 -8.48 5.64
N SER A 25 24.50 -9.16 6.72
CA SER A 25 23.10 -9.34 7.11
C SER A 25 22.58 -7.96 7.52
N ALA A 26 21.75 -7.35 6.68
CA ALA A 26 20.98 -6.19 7.10
C ALA A 26 20.05 -6.64 8.23
N GLU A 27 20.37 -6.27 9.47
CA GLU A 27 19.47 -6.45 10.60
C GLU A 27 18.26 -5.54 10.39
N ALA A 28 17.12 -6.14 10.05
CA ALA A 28 15.87 -5.42 9.94
C ALA A 28 15.43 -4.98 11.34
N GLY A 29 15.49 -3.68 11.61
CA GLY A 29 14.86 -3.10 12.80
C GLY A 29 13.34 -3.19 12.70
N SER A 30 12.66 -3.43 13.82
CA SER A 30 11.19 -3.41 13.89
C SER A 30 10.70 -2.10 14.50
N ILE A 31 9.58 -1.59 13.96
CA ILE A 31 8.83 -0.49 14.55
C ILE A 31 7.51 -1.07 15.04
N THR A 32 7.23 -0.94 16.33
CA THR A 32 5.98 -1.37 16.95
C THR A 32 5.39 -0.24 17.79
N GLY A 33 4.06 -0.18 17.88
CA GLY A 33 3.38 0.85 18.65
C GLY A 33 1.85 0.75 18.54
N LYS A 34 1.15 1.49 19.40
CA LYS A 34 -0.31 1.67 19.35
C LYS A 34 -0.60 3.15 19.12
N ILE A 35 -1.52 3.43 18.19
CA ILE A 35 -2.00 4.78 17.93
C ILE A 35 -3.39 4.89 18.54
N THR A 36 -3.56 5.82 19.48
CA THR A 36 -4.82 6.03 20.21
C THR A 36 -5.33 7.45 20.03
N TYR A 37 -6.65 7.61 20.08
CA TYR A 37 -7.31 8.91 20.16
C TYR A 37 -7.52 9.29 21.63
N ASP A 38 -6.98 10.45 22.03
CA ASP A 38 -6.96 10.94 23.41
C ASP A 38 -7.94 12.11 23.68
N ASP A 39 -8.59 12.60 22.62
CA ASP A 39 -9.58 13.67 22.71
C ASP A 39 -11.01 13.15 22.96
N ARG A 40 -11.93 14.10 23.19
CA ARG A 40 -13.37 13.81 23.28
C ARG A 40 -13.88 13.29 21.93
N VAL A 41 -14.41 12.07 21.92
CA VAL A 41 -15.03 11.48 20.73
C VAL A 41 -16.22 12.35 20.28
N PRO A 42 -16.17 12.99 19.09
CA PRO A 42 -17.29 13.75 18.57
C PRO A 42 -18.46 12.82 18.22
N SER A 43 -19.69 13.33 18.33
CA SER A 43 -20.84 12.64 17.76
C SER A 43 -20.84 12.84 16.25
N LEU A 44 -20.55 11.76 15.51
CA LEU A 44 -20.62 11.75 14.05
C LEU A 44 -22.05 11.55 13.59
N LYS A 45 -22.46 12.28 12.56
CA LYS A 45 -23.73 12.03 11.87
C LYS A 45 -23.55 10.88 10.89
N PRO A 46 -24.57 10.02 10.70
CA PRO A 46 -24.54 9.03 9.64
C PRO A 46 -24.50 9.70 8.26
N ILE A 47 -23.91 9.01 7.30
CA ILE A 47 -23.89 9.39 5.90
C ILE A 47 -25.32 9.29 5.36
N ASP A 48 -25.80 10.36 4.73
CA ASP A 48 -27.06 10.34 4.00
C ASP A 48 -26.82 9.84 2.57
N MET A 49 -27.22 8.59 2.31
CA MET A 49 -27.13 7.96 0.99
C MET A 49 -28.43 8.07 0.18
N ASN A 50 -29.45 8.81 0.64
CA ASN A 50 -30.76 8.83 -0.02
C ASN A 50 -30.75 9.47 -1.42
N ALA A 51 -29.68 10.19 -1.77
CA ALA A 51 -29.46 10.70 -3.12
C ALA A 51 -29.30 9.57 -4.16
N ASP A 52 -28.87 8.36 -3.74
CA ASP A 52 -28.89 7.14 -4.54
C ASP A 52 -29.55 6.00 -3.73
N PRO A 53 -30.82 5.66 -4.00
CA PRO A 53 -31.53 4.59 -3.31
C PRO A 53 -30.85 3.21 -3.41
N ALA A 54 -30.08 2.94 -4.47
CA ALA A 54 -29.34 1.69 -4.59
C ALA A 54 -28.16 1.65 -3.60
N CYS A 55 -27.58 2.80 -3.24
CA CYS A 55 -26.63 2.91 -2.16
C CYS A 55 -27.27 2.70 -0.79
N ALA A 56 -28.40 3.38 -0.53
CA ALA A 56 -29.11 3.23 0.75
C ALA A 56 -29.56 1.77 0.99
N ALA A 57 -30.03 1.09 -0.05
CA ALA A 57 -30.49 -0.31 0.03
C ALA A 57 -29.38 -1.33 0.33
N LYS A 58 -28.09 -0.96 0.22
CA LYS A 58 -26.97 -1.84 0.55
C LYS A 58 -26.69 -1.97 2.04
N HIS A 59 -27.33 -1.13 2.86
CA HIS A 59 -27.05 -1.06 4.29
C HIS A 59 -28.32 -1.30 5.11
N SER A 60 -28.24 -2.22 6.07
CA SER A 60 -29.31 -2.47 7.05
C SER A 60 -29.18 -1.61 8.31
N ALA A 61 -28.08 -0.88 8.45
CA ALA A 61 -27.77 -0.02 9.59
C ALA A 61 -27.16 1.31 9.11
N PRO A 62 -27.21 2.38 9.92
CA PRO A 62 -26.57 3.64 9.58
C PRO A 62 -25.06 3.47 9.36
N VAL A 63 -24.57 4.06 8.27
CA VAL A 63 -23.15 4.10 7.93
C VAL A 63 -22.57 5.43 8.39
N TYR A 64 -21.39 5.41 9.01
CA TYR A 64 -20.72 6.61 9.51
C TYR A 64 -19.50 6.95 8.66
N PRO A 65 -19.12 8.23 8.57
CA PRO A 65 -17.88 8.62 7.91
C PRO A 65 -16.67 8.03 8.64
N GLU A 66 -15.72 7.50 7.88
CA GLU A 66 -14.51 6.86 8.42
C GLU A 66 -13.41 7.85 8.83
N ILE A 67 -13.77 9.12 9.06
CA ILE A 67 -12.88 10.18 9.54
C ILE A 67 -12.35 9.92 10.96
N LEU A 68 -13.09 9.13 11.75
CA LEU A 68 -12.69 8.68 13.08
C LEU A 68 -13.32 7.32 13.35
N VAL A 69 -12.50 6.27 13.32
CA VAL A 69 -12.91 4.90 13.61
C VAL A 69 -12.08 4.39 14.79
N LEU A 70 -12.75 4.14 15.90
CA LEU A 70 -12.11 3.74 17.16
C LEU A 70 -12.46 2.29 17.49
N GLY A 71 -11.43 1.50 17.79
CA GLY A 71 -11.54 0.18 18.41
C GLY A 71 -11.22 0.21 19.90
N ASP A 72 -10.90 -0.95 20.46
CA ASP A 72 -10.68 -1.14 21.89
C ASP A 72 -9.57 -0.23 22.47
N GLY A 73 -9.90 0.40 23.60
CA GLY A 73 -9.01 1.35 24.28
C GLY A 73 -8.61 2.52 23.37
N ASN A 74 -9.60 3.08 22.65
CA ASN A 74 -9.48 4.18 21.70
C ASN A 74 -8.43 3.98 20.60
N GLY A 75 -8.16 2.74 20.19
CA GLY A 75 -7.24 2.45 19.10
C GLY A 75 -7.76 3.01 17.77
N LEU A 76 -6.96 3.79 17.05
CA LEU A 76 -7.37 4.42 15.80
C LEU A 76 -7.17 3.46 14.62
N ALA A 77 -8.22 3.22 13.84
CA ALA A 77 -8.13 2.52 12.57
C ALA A 77 -7.79 3.50 11.42
N ASN A 78 -7.53 2.96 10.22
CA ASN A 78 -7.26 3.76 9.01
C ASN A 78 -6.07 4.72 9.15
N VAL A 79 -4.97 4.25 9.75
CA VAL A 79 -3.77 5.08 9.96
C VAL A 79 -2.67 4.73 8.95
N PHE A 80 -2.10 5.76 8.31
CA PHE A 80 -0.89 5.65 7.52
C PHE A 80 0.32 6.17 8.30
N VAL A 81 1.33 5.32 8.50
CA VAL A 81 2.57 5.70 9.20
C VAL A 81 3.69 5.86 8.19
N SER A 82 4.31 7.04 8.19
CA SER A 82 5.48 7.34 7.36
C SER A 82 6.72 7.52 8.22
N VAL A 83 7.79 6.80 7.88
CA VAL A 83 9.10 6.93 8.52
C VAL A 83 9.92 7.94 7.73
N LYS A 84 10.27 9.06 8.37
CA LYS A 84 11.19 10.04 7.79
C LYS A 84 12.61 9.50 7.84
N ASN A 85 13.41 9.78 6.81
CA ASN A 85 14.79 9.33 6.70
C ASN A 85 14.94 7.80 6.82
N ALA A 86 14.03 7.05 6.17
CA ALA A 86 14.17 5.61 6.06
C ALA A 86 15.54 5.24 5.47
N PRO A 87 16.14 4.10 5.89
CA PRO A 87 17.43 3.66 5.36
C PRO A 87 17.45 3.66 3.83
N SER A 88 18.58 4.02 3.24
CA SER A 88 18.75 3.88 1.80
C SER A 88 18.69 2.40 1.42
N GLY A 89 17.94 2.06 0.38
CA GLY A 89 17.80 0.68 -0.07
C GLY A 89 17.02 0.58 -1.37
N ASN A 90 16.99 -0.62 -1.94
CA ASN A 90 16.12 -0.94 -3.06
C ASN A 90 14.79 -1.48 -2.51
N TYR A 91 13.69 -0.78 -2.81
CA TYR A 91 12.33 -1.14 -2.40
C TYR A 91 11.51 -1.45 -3.65
N PRO A 92 11.64 -2.65 -4.24
CA PRO A 92 10.93 -2.99 -5.47
C PRO A 92 9.42 -3.01 -5.23
N ALA A 93 8.66 -2.52 -6.20
CA ALA A 93 7.22 -2.63 -6.19
C ALA A 93 6.80 -4.12 -6.15
N PRO A 94 5.86 -4.51 -5.27
CA PRO A 94 5.28 -5.85 -5.31
C PRO A 94 4.64 -6.14 -6.67
N SER A 95 4.78 -7.37 -7.16
CA SER A 95 4.11 -7.82 -8.39
C SER A 95 2.60 -7.98 -8.21
N LYS A 96 2.14 -8.20 -6.98
CA LYS A 96 0.72 -8.26 -6.65
C LYS A 96 0.13 -6.84 -6.60
N PRO A 97 -0.93 -6.55 -7.37
CA PRO A 97 -1.63 -5.28 -7.26
C PRO A 97 -2.16 -5.07 -5.84
N ALA A 98 -2.10 -3.83 -5.39
CA ALA A 98 -2.91 -3.38 -4.27
C ALA A 98 -4.34 -3.13 -4.77
N MET A 99 -5.33 -3.08 -3.89
CA MET A 99 -6.73 -2.99 -4.30
C MET A 99 -7.52 -2.00 -3.45
N ILE A 100 -8.38 -1.23 -4.11
CA ILE A 100 -9.45 -0.44 -3.50
C ILE A 100 -10.76 -0.88 -4.16
N ASN A 101 -11.72 -1.32 -3.37
CA ASN A 101 -13.03 -1.73 -3.84
C ASN A 101 -14.07 -0.63 -3.60
N GLN A 102 -14.95 -0.40 -4.56
CA GLN A 102 -16.20 0.34 -4.39
C GLN A 102 -17.27 -0.67 -3.99
N HIS A 103 -17.54 -0.69 -2.69
CA HIS A 103 -18.47 -1.62 -2.07
C HIS A 103 -19.27 -0.92 -0.96
N GLY A 104 -20.58 -1.14 -0.93
CA GLY A 104 -21.47 -0.42 -0.02
C GLY A 104 -21.47 1.09 -0.27
N CYS A 105 -21.19 1.53 -1.50
CA CYS A 105 -20.97 2.92 -1.85
C CYS A 105 -19.93 3.61 -0.96
N ARG A 106 -18.83 2.89 -0.67
CA ARG A 106 -17.61 3.37 0.01
C ARG A 106 -16.37 2.84 -0.72
N TYR A 107 -15.21 3.43 -0.44
CA TYR A 107 -13.92 2.86 -0.84
C TYR A 107 -13.38 2.00 0.29
N GLU A 108 -13.03 0.75 -0.01
CA GLU A 108 -12.49 -0.21 0.95
C GLU A 108 -11.16 -0.79 0.42
N PRO A 109 -10.03 -0.68 1.14
CA PRO A 109 -9.88 -0.02 2.44
C PRO A 109 -9.93 1.51 2.33
N HIS A 110 -10.25 2.19 3.44
CA HIS A 110 -10.28 3.66 3.49
C HIS A 110 -8.88 4.28 3.34
N VAL A 111 -7.84 3.59 3.83
CA VAL A 111 -6.44 4.00 3.68
C VAL A 111 -5.64 2.85 3.08
N LEU A 112 -4.86 3.15 2.05
CA LEU A 112 -4.01 2.19 1.36
C LEU A 112 -2.60 2.75 1.16
N GLY A 113 -1.61 2.03 1.67
CA GLY A 113 -0.20 2.28 1.36
C GLY A 113 0.27 1.44 0.18
N VAL A 114 0.99 2.06 -0.77
CA VAL A 114 1.56 1.37 -1.92
C VAL A 114 3.00 1.80 -2.18
N VAL A 115 3.78 0.94 -2.83
CA VAL A 115 5.12 1.26 -3.30
C VAL A 115 5.02 1.94 -4.67
N ALA A 116 5.84 2.96 -4.93
CA ALA A 116 5.89 3.58 -6.25
C ALA A 116 6.17 2.52 -7.34
N GLY A 117 5.38 2.53 -8.41
CA GLY A 117 5.39 1.53 -9.47
C GLY A 117 4.48 0.32 -9.23
N GLN A 118 3.92 0.15 -8.03
CA GLN A 118 2.91 -0.87 -7.76
C GLN A 118 1.58 -0.47 -8.40
N GLU A 119 0.90 -1.43 -9.04
CA GLU A 119 -0.44 -1.21 -9.57
C GLU A 119 -1.47 -1.16 -8.43
N VAL A 120 -2.38 -0.19 -8.51
CA VAL A 120 -3.59 -0.11 -7.70
C VAL A 120 -4.77 -0.49 -8.58
N LEU A 121 -5.42 -1.59 -8.23
CA LEU A 121 -6.63 -2.06 -8.88
C LEU A 121 -7.86 -1.47 -8.17
N PHE A 122 -8.62 -0.67 -8.89
CA PHE A 122 -9.91 -0.18 -8.42
C PHE A 122 -11.02 -1.11 -8.88
N GLN A 123 -11.70 -1.78 -7.95
CA GLN A 123 -12.81 -2.68 -8.23
C GLN A 123 -14.15 -1.97 -8.00
N ASN A 124 -15.18 -2.30 -8.79
CA ASN A 124 -16.56 -1.89 -8.54
C ASN A 124 -17.42 -3.14 -8.28
N SER A 125 -17.60 -3.46 -6.98
CA SER A 125 -18.50 -4.51 -6.52
C SER A 125 -19.95 -4.02 -6.36
N ASP A 126 -20.19 -2.72 -6.34
CA ASP A 126 -21.53 -2.18 -6.11
C ASP A 126 -22.49 -2.34 -7.29
N GLY A 127 -21.96 -2.42 -8.51
CA GLY A 127 -22.79 -2.55 -9.71
C GLY A 127 -23.61 -1.29 -10.03
N ILE A 128 -23.20 -0.13 -9.51
CA ILE A 128 -23.73 1.19 -9.85
C ILE A 128 -22.59 2.08 -10.37
N LEU A 129 -22.93 3.26 -10.89
CA LEU A 129 -21.90 4.20 -11.37
C LEU A 129 -21.17 4.86 -10.19
N HIS A 130 -19.85 4.76 -10.22
CA HIS A 130 -18.95 5.58 -9.42
C HIS A 130 -17.92 6.22 -10.35
N ASN A 131 -16.98 6.95 -9.78
CA ASN A 131 -15.70 7.21 -10.41
C ASN A 131 -14.58 7.06 -9.39
N VAL A 132 -13.34 7.14 -9.86
CA VAL A 132 -12.13 7.19 -9.03
C VAL A 132 -11.38 8.44 -9.43
N HIS A 133 -11.43 9.44 -8.55
CA HIS A 133 -10.75 10.71 -8.73
C HIS A 133 -9.60 10.82 -7.72
N GLY A 134 -8.40 10.43 -8.15
CA GLY A 134 -7.19 10.60 -7.36
C GLY A 134 -6.62 12.00 -7.55
N LEU A 135 -6.23 12.65 -6.45
CA LEU A 135 -5.69 14.01 -6.42
C LEU A 135 -4.20 14.09 -6.01
N PRO A 136 -3.30 13.31 -6.64
CA PRO A 136 -1.86 13.37 -6.36
C PRO A 136 -1.28 14.74 -6.68
N LYS A 137 -0.11 15.04 -6.11
CA LYS A 137 0.68 16.24 -6.41
C LYS A 137 1.93 15.95 -7.23
N ALA A 138 2.54 14.78 -7.05
CA ALA A 138 3.75 14.39 -7.80
C ALA A 138 3.45 13.50 -9.01
N ASN A 139 2.42 12.66 -8.91
CA ASN A 139 1.90 11.87 -10.02
C ASN A 139 0.81 12.64 -10.78
N ARG A 140 0.42 12.12 -11.96
CA ARG A 140 -0.64 12.71 -12.78
C ARG A 140 -1.99 12.49 -12.11
N GLU A 141 -2.77 13.57 -11.97
CA GLU A 141 -4.17 13.49 -11.56
C GLU A 141 -4.96 12.58 -12.51
N PHE A 142 -5.92 11.83 -11.96
CA PHE A 142 -6.76 10.94 -12.74
C PHE A 142 -8.19 10.98 -12.24
N ASN A 143 -9.12 10.94 -13.18
CA ASN A 143 -10.54 10.83 -12.91
C ASN A 143 -11.13 9.79 -13.86
N ILE A 144 -11.53 8.64 -13.31
CA ILE A 144 -11.94 7.49 -14.10
C ILE A 144 -13.35 7.09 -13.72
N GLY A 145 -14.29 7.19 -14.65
CA GLY A 145 -15.63 6.64 -14.47
C GLY A 145 -15.61 5.11 -14.35
N MET A 146 -16.36 4.58 -13.40
CA MET A 146 -16.51 3.15 -13.10
C MET A 146 -17.99 2.77 -13.26
N PRO A 147 -18.50 2.64 -14.49
CA PRO A 147 -19.87 2.18 -14.72
C PRO A 147 -20.06 0.73 -14.26
N PRO A 148 -21.30 0.24 -14.09
CA PRO A 148 -21.58 -1.14 -13.67
C PRO A 148 -20.91 -2.24 -14.53
N THR A 149 -20.62 -1.91 -15.80
CA THR A 149 -19.98 -2.80 -16.77
C THR A 149 -18.46 -2.87 -16.62
N LEU A 150 -17.83 -1.85 -16.03
CA LEU A 150 -16.39 -1.83 -15.75
C LEU A 150 -16.14 -2.36 -14.35
N LYS A 151 -15.79 -3.65 -14.26
CA LYS A 151 -15.58 -4.32 -12.97
C LYS A 151 -14.32 -3.88 -12.25
N GLU A 152 -13.28 -3.56 -13.00
CA GLU A 152 -12.00 -3.17 -12.43
C GLU A 152 -11.19 -2.25 -13.35
N LYS A 153 -10.30 -1.45 -12.75
CA LYS A 153 -9.37 -0.58 -13.47
C LYS A 153 -8.06 -0.42 -12.70
N GLY A 154 -6.94 -0.70 -13.38
CA GLY A 154 -5.60 -0.45 -12.85
C GLY A 154 -5.13 1.00 -13.02
N VAL A 155 -4.43 1.51 -12.02
CA VAL A 155 -3.67 2.77 -12.03
C VAL A 155 -2.30 2.54 -11.40
N THR A 156 -1.24 3.01 -12.04
CA THR A 156 0.13 2.95 -11.49
C THR A 156 0.64 4.35 -11.18
N LEU A 157 1.12 4.54 -9.95
CA LEU A 157 1.76 5.78 -9.49
C LEU A 157 3.27 5.59 -9.57
N GLY A 158 3.93 6.27 -10.51
CA GLY A 158 5.35 6.07 -10.80
C GLY A 158 6.31 6.77 -9.84
N LYS A 159 5.84 7.76 -9.08
CA LYS A 159 6.67 8.55 -8.15
C LYS A 159 6.20 8.36 -6.71
N PRO A 160 7.11 8.25 -5.73
CA PRO A 160 6.76 8.37 -4.33
C PRO A 160 6.18 9.77 -4.03
N GLU A 161 5.15 9.86 -3.21
CA GLU A 161 4.59 11.12 -2.74
C GLU A 161 3.84 10.99 -1.41
N PRO A 162 3.54 12.11 -0.71
CA PRO A 162 2.69 12.10 0.48
C PRO A 162 1.28 11.59 0.20
N VAL A 163 0.57 11.21 1.27
CA VAL A 163 -0.84 10.80 1.19
C VAL A 163 -1.66 11.86 0.46
N PHE A 164 -2.50 11.41 -0.47
CA PHE A 164 -3.44 12.24 -1.21
C PHE A 164 -4.82 11.56 -1.24
N PRO A 165 -5.89 12.34 -1.37
CA PRO A 165 -7.23 11.77 -1.35
C PRO A 165 -7.63 11.16 -2.69
N VAL A 166 -8.43 10.10 -2.61
CA VAL A 166 -9.20 9.52 -3.72
C VAL A 166 -10.68 9.73 -3.42
N LYS A 167 -11.41 10.38 -4.33
CA LYS A 167 -12.83 10.70 -4.14
C LYS A 167 -13.70 10.19 -5.29
N CYS A 168 -14.98 10.03 -4.99
CA CYS A 168 -16.03 9.91 -6.00
C CYS A 168 -16.68 11.28 -6.17
N ASP A 169 -16.77 11.75 -7.40
CA ASP A 169 -17.52 12.95 -7.78
C ASP A 169 -19.02 12.69 -7.89
N VAL A 170 -19.43 11.43 -8.10
CA VAL A 170 -20.85 11.03 -8.16
C VAL A 170 -21.45 10.93 -6.75
N HIS A 171 -20.69 10.39 -5.81
CA HIS A 171 -21.11 10.12 -4.43
C HIS A 171 -20.22 10.90 -3.46
N PRO A 172 -20.59 12.14 -3.07
CA PRO A 172 -19.71 13.06 -2.33
C PRO A 172 -19.21 12.54 -0.97
N TRP A 173 -19.88 11.53 -0.40
CA TRP A 173 -19.46 10.87 0.83
C TRP A 173 -18.32 9.88 0.63
N MET A 174 -18.07 9.40 -0.60
CA MET A 174 -16.98 8.49 -0.92
C MET A 174 -15.68 9.28 -1.08
N ARG A 175 -14.94 9.38 0.02
CA ARG A 175 -13.62 9.99 0.06
C ARG A 175 -12.71 9.16 0.96
N SER A 176 -11.55 8.81 0.42
CA SER A 176 -10.41 8.18 1.08
C SER A 176 -9.18 9.05 0.93
#